data_AF-A0A524JB79-F1
#
_entry.id   AF-A0A524JB79-F1
#
_cell.length_a   1.000
_cell.length_b   1.000
_cell.length_c   1.000
_cell.angle_alpha   90.00
_cell.angle_beta   90.00
_cell.angle_gamma   90.00
#
_symmetry.space_group_name_H-M   'P 1'
#
loop_
_entity.id
_entity.type
_entity.pdbx_description
1 polymer ?
#
loop_
_entity_poly.entity_id
_entity_poly.type
_entity_poly.pdbx_seq_one_letter_code
_entity_poly.pdbx_strand_id
1 'polypeptide(L)'
;MRDGGPMDADPDQEPGSASREALIRELGVPDELGEVIGTLLELGVTPDAIRRAHATGRLEDAIFEPVLGPVRAERTVSPREIEADGGLQVAETQLMALNFGLPAPEPDEPFFTPEEAWALKRVGQLRELWPPEVYLQIARVYGQALARVAEAEVHAFRNRVEARLKAESGGTLGALPAVHEAFGELLPLADPLLLGVHRRRVEHEIAQAAVREAERQSPAG
;
A
#
# COMPACT_ATOMS: atom_id res chain seq x y z
N MET A 1 59.79 14.70 1.76
CA MET A 1 58.90 13.54 1.95
C MET A 1 58.14 13.78 3.25
N ARG A 2 56.89 14.25 3.15
CA ARG A 2 55.98 14.39 4.30
C ARG A 2 55.22 13.07 4.37
N ASP A 3 55.41 12.34 5.44
CA ASP A 3 54.74 11.07 5.69
C ASP A 3 53.35 11.39 6.26
N GLY A 4 52.31 11.03 5.50
CA GLY A 4 50.92 11.20 5.89
C GLY A 4 50.53 10.03 6.78
N GLY A 5 50.42 10.29 8.09
CA GLY A 5 49.80 9.35 9.02
C GLY A 5 48.34 9.10 8.62
N PRO A 6 47.83 7.86 8.79
CA PRO A 6 46.45 7.55 8.48
C PRO A 6 45.55 8.37 9.41
N MET A 7 44.56 9.03 8.82
CA MET A 7 43.51 9.74 9.52
C MET A 7 42.70 8.70 10.29
N ASP A 8 42.83 8.72 11.62
CA ASP A 8 42.05 7.89 12.54
C ASP A 8 40.56 8.07 12.23
N ALA A 9 39.93 7.00 11.75
CA ALA A 9 38.49 6.90 11.74
C ALA A 9 38.05 6.70 13.19
N ASP A 10 37.22 7.63 13.67
CA ASP A 10 36.67 7.62 15.02
C ASP A 10 35.81 6.35 15.24
N PRO A 11 36.20 5.44 16.15
CA PRO A 11 35.49 4.18 16.38
C PRO A 11 34.11 4.36 17.05
N ASP A 12 33.76 5.58 17.47
CA ASP A 12 32.46 5.90 18.07
C ASP A 12 31.41 6.36 17.04
N GLN A 13 31.71 6.37 15.73
CA GLN A 13 30.68 6.59 14.71
C GLN A 13 29.77 5.36 14.58
N GLU A 14 28.58 5.43 15.18
CA GLU A 14 27.53 4.48 14.89
C GLU A 14 27.26 4.43 13.37
N PRO A 15 27.09 3.24 12.76
CA PRO A 15 26.91 3.09 11.31
C PRO A 15 25.73 3.90 10.74
N GLY A 16 24.76 4.29 11.58
CA GLY A 16 23.67 5.20 11.23
C GLY A 16 24.10 6.66 11.03
N SER A 17 25.11 7.14 11.77
CA SER A 17 25.58 8.54 11.73
C SER A 17 26.23 8.90 10.39
N ALA A 18 27.13 8.03 9.89
CA ALA A 18 27.77 8.21 8.59
C ALA A 18 26.74 8.19 7.43
N SER A 19 25.71 7.35 7.55
CA SER A 19 24.61 7.25 6.57
C SER A 19 23.74 8.51 6.57
N ARG A 20 23.45 9.07 7.75
CA ARG A 20 22.70 10.32 7.93
C ARG A 20 23.44 11.51 7.30
N GLU A 21 24.72 11.70 7.64
CA GLU A 21 25.51 12.83 7.10
C GLU A 21 25.67 12.77 5.57
N ALA A 22 25.85 11.57 5.02
CA ALA A 22 25.90 11.38 3.58
C ALA A 22 24.58 11.79 2.91
N LEU A 23 23.44 11.37 3.46
CA LEU A 23 22.11 11.73 2.96
C LEU A 23 21.82 13.24 3.08
N ILE A 24 22.16 13.87 4.20
CA ILE A 24 21.97 15.32 4.38
C ILE A 24 22.74 16.09 3.30
N ARG A 25 24.01 15.73 3.08
CA ARG A 25 24.87 16.35 2.07
C ARG A 25 24.35 16.10 0.64
N GLU A 26 23.91 14.89 0.36
CA GLU A 26 23.36 14.49 -0.95
C GLU A 26 22.08 15.27 -1.28
N LEU A 27 21.15 15.30 -0.33
CA LEU A 27 19.82 15.91 -0.51
C LEU A 27 19.85 17.44 -0.38
N GLY A 28 20.91 18.01 0.20
CA GLY A 28 21.06 19.45 0.41
C GLY A 28 20.00 20.04 1.35
N VAL A 29 19.57 19.24 2.34
CA VAL A 29 18.50 19.64 3.27
C VAL A 29 19.05 20.48 4.43
N PRO A 30 18.25 21.40 5.01
CA PRO A 30 18.62 22.13 6.22
C PRO A 30 18.85 21.19 7.42
N ASP A 31 19.62 21.66 8.42
CA ASP A 31 19.95 20.90 9.64
C ASP A 31 18.70 20.38 10.38
N GLU A 32 17.60 21.16 10.39
CA GLU A 32 16.31 20.78 10.98
C GLU A 32 15.72 19.50 10.35
N LEU A 33 15.88 19.33 9.03
CA LEU A 33 15.47 18.10 8.33
C LEU A 33 16.50 16.97 8.52
N GLY A 34 17.72 17.31 8.92
CA GLY A 34 18.72 16.32 9.29
C GLY A 34 18.31 15.49 10.49
N GLU A 35 17.62 16.06 11.48
CA GLU A 35 17.04 15.31 12.61
C GLU A 35 15.95 14.35 12.16
N VAL A 36 15.07 14.80 11.25
CA VAL A 36 14.04 13.95 10.65
C VAL A 36 14.65 12.75 9.93
N ILE A 37 15.70 12.96 9.13
CA ILE A 37 16.43 11.86 8.46
C ILE A 37 16.99 10.88 9.49
N GLY A 38 17.59 11.38 10.59
CA GLY A 38 18.10 10.54 11.66
C GLY A 38 17.03 9.63 12.26
N THR A 39 15.90 10.20 12.67
CA THR A 39 14.77 9.45 13.23
C THR A 39 14.19 8.45 12.22
N LEU A 40 14.07 8.81 10.93
CA LEU A 40 13.59 7.87 9.91
C LEU A 40 14.52 6.66 9.76
N LEU A 41 15.84 6.88 9.75
CA LEU A 41 16.82 5.79 9.69
C LEU A 41 16.74 4.88 10.92
N GLU A 42 16.58 5.44 12.12
CA GLU A 42 16.37 4.69 13.36
C GLU A 42 15.10 3.84 13.33
N LEU A 43 14.05 4.32 12.66
CA LEU A 43 12.80 3.59 12.43
C LEU A 43 12.89 2.55 11.30
N GLY A 44 14.09 2.33 10.73
CA GLY A 44 14.32 1.34 9.69
C GLY A 44 13.92 1.79 8.28
N VAL A 45 13.68 3.09 8.07
CA VAL A 45 13.39 3.65 6.75
C VAL A 45 14.67 3.61 5.91
N THR A 46 14.56 3.12 4.67
CA THR A 46 15.72 3.01 3.78
C THR A 46 16.11 4.37 3.18
N PRO A 47 17.40 4.60 2.86
CA PRO A 47 17.86 5.79 2.16
C PRO A 47 17.08 6.08 0.87
N ASP A 48 16.74 5.04 0.10
CA ASP A 48 15.96 5.19 -1.13
C ASP A 48 14.53 5.67 -0.88
N ALA A 49 13.90 5.22 0.21
CA ALA A 49 12.59 5.71 0.61
C ALA A 49 12.63 7.20 1.00
N ILE A 50 13.67 7.60 1.74
CA ILE A 50 13.92 9.00 2.11
C ILE A 50 14.12 9.86 0.85
N ARG A 51 14.91 9.39 -0.13
CA ARG A 51 15.10 10.08 -1.41
C ARG A 51 13.78 10.26 -2.17
N ARG A 52 12.96 9.20 -2.26
CA ARG A 52 11.66 9.24 -2.94
C ARG A 52 10.70 10.23 -2.26
N ALA A 53 10.64 10.22 -0.93
CA ALA A 53 9.79 11.11 -0.16
C ALA A 53 10.26 12.59 -0.23
N HIS A 54 11.57 12.80 -0.27
CA HIS A 54 12.14 14.13 -0.50
C HIS A 54 11.77 14.67 -1.89
N ALA A 55 11.84 13.82 -2.93
CA ALA A 55 11.48 14.22 -4.30
C ALA A 55 10.01 14.65 -4.44
N THR A 56 9.13 14.22 -3.54
CA THR A 56 7.71 14.63 -3.50
C THR A 56 7.44 15.77 -2.50
N GLY A 57 8.47 16.30 -1.85
CA GLY A 57 8.38 17.44 -0.93
C GLY A 57 7.84 17.14 0.46
N ARG A 58 7.70 15.85 0.84
CA ARG A 58 7.27 15.42 2.18
C ARG A 58 8.16 14.30 2.68
N LEU A 59 9.32 14.67 3.23
CA LEU A 59 10.33 13.73 3.67
C LEU A 59 9.82 12.78 4.77
N GLU A 60 8.92 13.26 5.62
CA GLU A 60 8.26 12.50 6.67
C GLU A 60 7.35 11.37 6.15
N ASP A 61 6.83 11.44 4.91
CA ASP A 61 6.01 10.37 4.33
C ASP A 61 6.84 9.07 4.11
N ALA A 62 8.17 9.15 4.14
CA ALA A 62 9.04 7.96 4.07
C ALA A 62 8.79 6.99 5.23
N ILE A 63 8.22 7.47 6.34
CA ILE A 63 7.94 6.68 7.53
C ILE A 63 6.96 5.52 7.29
N PHE A 64 6.14 5.58 6.24
CA PHE A 64 5.22 4.50 5.92
C PHE A 64 5.88 3.35 5.16
N GLU A 65 7.09 3.55 4.63
CA GLU A 65 7.77 2.54 3.81
C GLU A 65 8.10 1.25 4.58
N PRO A 66 8.60 1.26 5.83
CA PRO A 66 8.87 0.02 6.56
C PRO A 66 7.63 -0.85 6.76
N VAL A 67 6.44 -0.23 6.83
CA VAL A 67 5.16 -0.95 6.96
C VAL A 67 4.66 -1.45 5.61
N LEU A 68 4.75 -0.64 4.55
CA LEU A 68 4.23 -0.98 3.22
C LEU A 68 5.17 -1.83 2.38
N GLY A 69 6.48 -1.73 2.63
CA GLY A 69 7.54 -2.41 1.88
C GLY A 69 7.40 -3.93 1.90
N PRO A 70 7.25 -4.58 3.08
CA PRO A 70 7.03 -6.02 3.17
C PRO A 70 5.82 -6.50 2.36
N VAL A 71 4.69 -5.79 2.46
CA VAL A 71 3.46 -6.10 1.71
C VAL A 71 3.69 -5.98 0.19
N ARG A 72 4.47 -4.98 -0.25
CA ARG A 72 4.83 -4.85 -1.67
C ARG A 72 5.81 -5.93 -2.13
N ALA A 73 6.71 -6.38 -1.27
CA ALA A 73 7.68 -7.42 -1.60
C ALA A 73 7.04 -8.80 -1.83
N GLU A 74 5.82 -9.02 -1.33
CA GLU A 74 5.02 -10.22 -1.62
C GLU A 74 4.54 -10.27 -3.08
N ARG A 75 4.53 -9.13 -3.78
CA ARG A 75 4.15 -9.04 -5.19
C ARG A 75 5.25 -9.61 -6.07
N THR A 76 5.06 -10.86 -6.44
CA THR A 76 6.07 -11.69 -7.11
C THR A 76 5.60 -12.23 -8.44
N VAL A 77 4.30 -12.12 -8.74
CA VAL A 77 3.70 -12.70 -9.95
C VAL A 77 3.34 -11.61 -10.95
N SER A 78 3.72 -11.83 -12.21
CA SER A 78 3.49 -10.94 -13.34
C SER A 78 2.23 -11.29 -14.14
N PRO A 79 1.69 -10.32 -14.91
CA PRO A 79 0.60 -10.60 -15.86
C PRO A 79 0.90 -11.75 -16.83
N ARG A 80 2.14 -11.84 -17.32
CA ARG A 80 2.56 -12.90 -18.27
C ARG A 80 2.53 -14.28 -17.62
N GLU A 81 2.95 -14.40 -16.36
CA GLU A 81 2.87 -15.66 -15.63
C GLU A 81 1.42 -16.09 -15.41
N ILE A 82 0.52 -15.16 -15.07
CA ILE A 82 -0.92 -15.45 -14.95
C ILE A 82 -1.50 -15.98 -16.26
N GLU A 83 -1.18 -15.34 -17.39
CA GLU A 83 -1.64 -15.77 -18.72
C GLU A 83 -1.08 -17.16 -19.09
N ALA A 84 0.23 -17.37 -18.91
CA ALA A 84 0.89 -18.64 -19.20
C ALA A 84 0.28 -19.82 -18.41
N ASP A 85 -0.22 -19.54 -17.21
CA ASP A 85 -0.88 -20.49 -16.32
C ASP A 85 -2.36 -20.76 -16.66
N GLY A 86 -2.87 -20.19 -17.74
CA GLY A 86 -4.26 -20.32 -18.18
C GLY A 86 -5.23 -19.39 -17.44
N GLY A 87 -4.73 -18.28 -16.90
CA GLY A 87 -5.52 -17.23 -16.29
C GLY A 87 -6.06 -16.19 -17.27
N LEU A 88 -6.26 -14.97 -16.77
CA LEU A 88 -6.60 -13.82 -17.60
C LEU A 88 -5.46 -13.50 -18.57
N GLN A 89 -5.81 -13.01 -19.76
CA GLN A 89 -4.82 -12.49 -20.71
C GLN A 89 -4.13 -11.25 -20.12
N VAL A 90 -2.90 -10.95 -20.56
CA VAL A 90 -2.15 -9.76 -20.08
C VAL A 90 -2.99 -8.48 -20.20
N ALA A 91 -3.65 -8.28 -21.34
CA ALA A 91 -4.50 -7.11 -21.56
C ALA A 91 -5.70 -7.04 -20.59
N GLU A 92 -6.27 -8.19 -20.22
CA GLU A 92 -7.40 -8.26 -19.29
C GLU A 92 -6.95 -7.99 -17.85
N THR A 93 -5.77 -8.49 -17.47
CA THR A 93 -5.13 -8.20 -16.18
C THR A 93 -4.79 -6.72 -16.03
N GLN A 94 -4.29 -6.08 -17.10
CA GLN A 94 -4.06 -4.63 -17.12
C GLN A 94 -5.36 -3.83 -16.97
N LEU A 95 -6.42 -4.24 -17.66
CA LEU A 95 -7.74 -3.61 -17.51
C LEU A 95 -8.34 -3.82 -16.11
N MET A 96 -8.13 -4.99 -15.51
CA MET A 96 -8.52 -5.25 -14.12
C MET A 96 -7.82 -4.30 -13.15
N ALA A 97 -6.49 -4.14 -13.26
CA ALA A 97 -5.72 -3.21 -12.42
C ALA A 97 -6.24 -1.77 -12.55
N LEU A 98 -6.45 -1.29 -13.78
CA LEU A 98 -7.02 0.03 -14.05
C LEU A 98 -8.42 0.19 -13.46
N ASN A 99 -9.27 -0.83 -13.56
CA ASN A 99 -10.63 -0.81 -13.00
C ASN A 99 -10.63 -0.83 -11.47
N PHE A 100 -9.62 -1.43 -10.84
CA PHE A 100 -9.38 -1.30 -9.40
C PHE A 100 -8.82 0.07 -9.00
N GLY A 101 -8.44 0.92 -9.96
CA GLY A 101 -7.85 2.24 -9.72
C GLY A 101 -6.33 2.21 -9.52
N LEU A 102 -5.68 1.11 -9.90
CA LEU A 102 -4.23 0.92 -9.84
C LEU A 102 -3.59 1.23 -11.21
N PRO A 103 -2.28 1.54 -11.26
CA PRO A 103 -1.56 1.60 -12.53
C PRO A 103 -1.63 0.25 -13.27
N ALA A 104 -1.65 0.30 -14.60
CA ALA A 104 -1.54 -0.91 -15.40
C ALA A 104 -0.11 -1.48 -15.28
N PRO A 105 0.06 -2.74 -14.87
CA PRO A 105 1.39 -3.35 -14.83
C PRO A 105 1.94 -3.64 -16.22
N GLU A 106 3.26 -3.57 -16.34
CA GLU A 106 3.95 -4.13 -17.51
C GLU A 106 3.83 -5.66 -17.53
N PRO A 107 3.88 -6.32 -18.71
CA PRO A 107 3.62 -7.76 -18.82
C PRO A 107 4.49 -8.64 -17.92
N ASP A 108 5.73 -8.24 -17.69
CA ASP A 108 6.75 -8.99 -16.93
C ASP A 108 7.02 -8.36 -15.54
N GLU A 109 6.22 -7.37 -15.12
CA GLU A 109 6.36 -6.70 -13.83
C GLU A 109 5.79 -7.57 -12.69
N PRO A 110 6.56 -7.87 -11.63
CA PRO A 110 6.03 -8.46 -10.41
C PRO A 110 5.04 -7.49 -9.73
N PHE A 111 3.75 -7.76 -9.87
CA PHE A 111 2.70 -6.81 -9.50
C PHE A 111 1.65 -7.40 -8.56
N PHE A 112 1.41 -8.71 -8.66
CA PHE A 112 0.41 -9.41 -7.86
C PHE A 112 1.06 -10.30 -6.81
N THR A 113 0.42 -10.44 -5.66
CA THR A 113 0.77 -11.52 -4.72
C THR A 113 0.35 -12.88 -5.30
N PRO A 114 0.90 -14.00 -4.80
CA PRO A 114 0.46 -15.33 -5.19
C PRO A 114 -1.05 -15.56 -5.01
N GLU A 115 -1.65 -15.02 -3.94
CA GLU A 115 -3.08 -15.14 -3.64
C GLU A 115 -3.95 -14.36 -4.64
N GLU A 116 -3.53 -13.14 -4.99
CA GLU A 116 -4.20 -12.33 -6.02
C GLU A 116 -4.10 -13.00 -7.40
N ALA A 117 -2.90 -13.47 -7.75
CA ALA A 117 -2.66 -14.18 -9.01
C ALA A 117 -3.49 -15.47 -9.10
N TRP A 118 -3.62 -16.23 -8.00
CA TRP A 118 -4.50 -17.38 -7.94
C TRP A 118 -5.97 -17.01 -8.25
N ALA A 119 -6.46 -15.90 -7.71
CA ALA A 119 -7.83 -15.44 -7.97
C ALA A 119 -8.01 -15.05 -9.44
N LEU A 120 -7.08 -14.28 -10.02
CA LEU A 120 -7.11 -13.87 -11.43
C LEU A 120 -7.02 -15.08 -12.37
N LYS A 121 -6.17 -16.05 -12.05
CA LYS A 121 -6.12 -17.35 -12.75
C LYS A 121 -7.48 -18.04 -12.72
N ARG A 122 -8.13 -18.06 -11.55
CA ARG A 122 -9.44 -18.71 -11.42
C ARG A 122 -10.55 -18.00 -12.19
N VAL A 123 -10.52 -16.66 -12.26
CA VAL A 123 -11.46 -15.89 -13.10
C VAL A 123 -11.28 -16.26 -14.58
N GLY A 124 -10.05 -16.32 -15.09
CA GLY A 124 -9.79 -16.74 -16.47
C GLY A 124 -10.32 -18.14 -16.78
N GLN A 125 -10.11 -19.10 -15.88
CA GLN A 125 -10.63 -20.48 -16.02
C GLN A 125 -12.16 -20.59 -15.95
N LEU A 126 -12.82 -19.62 -15.31
CA LEU A 126 -14.27 -19.60 -15.13
C LEU A 126 -14.98 -18.69 -16.15
N ARG A 127 -14.29 -18.29 -17.23
CA ARG A 127 -14.80 -17.34 -18.23
C ARG A 127 -16.17 -17.70 -18.81
N GLU A 128 -16.49 -18.98 -18.95
CA GLU A 128 -17.81 -19.43 -19.42
C GLU A 128 -18.95 -19.09 -18.44
N LEU A 129 -18.67 -19.13 -17.14
CA LEU A 129 -19.61 -18.76 -16.08
C LEU A 129 -19.57 -17.26 -15.77
N TRP A 130 -18.42 -16.64 -15.96
CA TRP A 130 -18.14 -15.26 -15.61
C TRP A 130 -17.37 -14.56 -16.74
N PRO A 131 -18.07 -14.11 -17.79
CA PRO A 131 -17.43 -13.55 -18.97
C PRO A 131 -16.81 -12.16 -18.70
N PRO A 132 -15.94 -11.66 -19.61
CA PRO A 132 -15.18 -10.43 -19.43
C PRO A 132 -16.00 -9.21 -19.08
N GLU A 133 -17.12 -9.04 -19.76
CA GLU A 133 -17.99 -7.90 -19.56
C GLU A 133 -18.50 -7.85 -18.11
N VAL A 134 -18.69 -9.01 -17.49
CA VAL A 134 -19.17 -9.14 -16.10
C VAL A 134 -18.03 -8.89 -15.11
N TYR A 135 -16.88 -9.59 -15.18
CA TYR A 135 -15.81 -9.35 -14.19
C TYR A 135 -15.20 -7.96 -14.31
N LEU A 136 -15.07 -7.39 -15.51
CA LEU A 136 -14.54 -6.03 -15.66
C LEU A 136 -15.51 -4.99 -15.11
N GLN A 137 -16.81 -5.17 -15.30
CA GLN A 137 -17.82 -4.31 -14.68
C GLN A 137 -17.76 -4.39 -13.16
N ILE A 138 -17.65 -5.59 -12.59
CA ILE A 138 -17.55 -5.78 -11.15
C ILE A 138 -16.25 -5.19 -10.60
N ALA A 139 -15.12 -5.40 -11.27
CA ALA A 139 -13.83 -4.81 -10.89
C ALA A 139 -13.92 -3.28 -10.81
N ARG A 140 -14.60 -2.63 -11.77
CA ARG A 140 -14.82 -1.18 -11.75
C ARG A 140 -15.62 -0.74 -10.53
N VAL A 141 -16.69 -1.46 -10.17
CA VAL A 141 -17.50 -1.15 -8.99
C VAL A 141 -16.68 -1.32 -7.70
N TYR A 142 -15.91 -2.40 -7.61
CA TYR A 142 -14.99 -2.65 -6.50
C TYR A 142 -13.96 -1.54 -6.37
N GLY A 143 -13.26 -1.20 -7.46
CA GLY A 143 -12.24 -0.16 -7.46
C GLY A 143 -12.79 1.19 -6.99
N GLN A 144 -13.95 1.60 -7.51
CA GLN A 144 -14.59 2.84 -7.08
C GLN A 144 -14.99 2.83 -5.60
N ALA A 145 -15.45 1.69 -5.08
CA ALA A 145 -15.83 1.58 -3.68
C ALA A 145 -14.61 1.58 -2.76
N LEU A 146 -13.58 0.78 -3.09
CA LEU A 146 -12.35 0.68 -2.32
C LEU A 146 -11.55 1.98 -2.35
N ALA A 147 -11.51 2.69 -3.48
CA ALA A 147 -10.87 4.00 -3.56
C ALA A 147 -11.49 5.00 -2.56
N ARG A 148 -12.83 5.01 -2.42
CA ARG A 148 -13.51 5.86 -1.44
C ARG A 148 -13.22 5.43 0.01
N VAL A 149 -13.13 4.13 0.27
CA VAL A 149 -12.77 3.60 1.60
C VAL A 149 -11.35 4.04 1.95
N ALA A 150 -10.39 3.78 1.06
CA ALA A 150 -8.99 4.16 1.24
C ALA A 150 -8.82 5.68 1.43
N GLU A 151 -9.51 6.50 0.63
CA GLU A 151 -9.50 7.96 0.80
C GLU A 151 -10.02 8.37 2.18
N ALA A 152 -11.12 7.79 2.63
CA ALA A 152 -11.70 8.09 3.94
C ALA A 152 -10.77 7.66 5.09
N GLU A 153 -10.14 6.49 4.98
CA GLU A 153 -9.18 5.96 5.96
C GLU A 153 -7.93 6.82 6.04
N VAL A 154 -7.30 7.14 4.91
CA VAL A 154 -6.12 8.01 4.85
C VAL A 154 -6.44 9.41 5.37
N HIS A 155 -7.58 9.97 4.98
CA HIS A 155 -8.03 11.27 5.47
C HIS A 155 -8.24 11.26 6.99
N ALA A 156 -8.91 10.24 7.53
CA ALA A 156 -9.14 10.11 8.95
C ALA A 156 -7.84 9.92 9.73
N PHE A 157 -6.92 9.10 9.21
CA PHE A 157 -5.60 8.88 9.81
C PHE A 157 -4.83 10.20 9.88
N ARG A 158 -4.64 10.89 8.75
CA ARG A 158 -3.85 12.14 8.69
C ARG A 158 -4.46 13.26 9.53
N ASN A 159 -5.76 13.49 9.40
CA ASN A 159 -6.40 14.66 10.02
C ASN A 159 -6.82 14.46 11.47
N ARG A 160 -6.87 13.22 11.96
CA ARG A 160 -7.27 12.93 13.35
C ARG A 160 -6.20 12.20 14.13
N VAL A 161 -5.65 11.11 13.60
CA VAL A 161 -4.66 10.31 14.32
C VAL A 161 -3.31 11.01 14.32
N GLU A 162 -2.76 11.28 13.15
CA GLU A 162 -1.45 11.94 13.00
C GLU A 162 -1.47 13.35 13.59
N ALA A 163 -2.50 14.15 13.30
CA ALA A 163 -2.64 15.50 13.87
C ALA A 163 -2.68 15.51 15.40
N ARG A 164 -3.36 14.54 16.03
CA ARG A 164 -3.39 14.38 17.50
C ARG A 164 -2.02 13.99 18.04
N LEU A 165 -1.35 13.01 17.43
CA LEU A 165 -0.01 12.58 17.84
C LEU A 165 1.02 13.71 17.72
N LYS A 166 0.94 14.52 16.67
CA LYS A 166 1.77 15.74 16.53
C LYS A 166 1.53 16.74 17.66
N ALA A 167 0.28 16.94 18.07
CA ALA A 167 -0.03 17.83 19.18
C ALA A 167 0.49 17.29 20.52
N GLU A 168 0.39 15.97 20.76
CA GLU A 168 0.85 15.30 21.98
C GLU A 168 2.39 15.26 22.08
N SER A 169 3.09 15.09 20.96
CA SER A 169 4.55 15.02 20.90
C SER A 169 5.25 16.37 20.68
N GLY A 170 4.50 17.48 20.66
CA GLY A 170 5.07 18.83 20.51
C GLY A 170 5.61 19.16 19.11
N GLY A 171 5.24 18.39 18.07
CA GLY A 171 5.63 18.64 16.68
C GLY A 171 5.75 17.37 15.83
N THR A 172 6.10 17.55 14.55
CA THR A 172 6.24 16.45 13.57
C THR A 172 7.34 15.47 13.95
N LEU A 173 8.55 15.96 14.27
CA LEU A 173 9.71 15.11 14.58
C LEU A 173 9.43 14.16 15.75
N GLY A 174 8.93 14.69 16.87
CA GLY A 174 8.61 13.88 18.06
C GLY A 174 7.45 12.91 17.85
N ALA A 175 6.60 13.13 16.85
CA ALA A 175 5.46 12.26 16.55
C ALA A 175 5.81 11.10 15.61
N LEU A 176 6.94 11.15 14.91
CA LEU A 176 7.31 10.12 13.91
C LEU A 176 7.20 8.70 14.47
N PRO A 177 7.82 8.33 15.62
CA PRO A 177 7.72 6.96 16.13
C PRO A 177 6.28 6.53 16.42
N ALA A 178 5.48 7.42 17.02
CA ALA A 178 4.09 7.12 17.36
C ALA A 178 3.19 7.01 16.11
N VAL A 179 3.46 7.79 15.07
CA VAL A 179 2.74 7.70 13.79
C VAL A 179 3.08 6.41 13.06
N HIS A 180 4.37 6.02 13.07
CA HIS A 180 4.83 4.74 12.51
C HIS A 180 4.15 3.55 13.19
N GLU A 181 4.19 3.52 14.53
CA GLU A 181 3.55 2.48 15.34
C GLU A 181 2.04 2.42 15.07
N ALA A 182 1.33 3.55 15.15
CA ALA A 182 -0.10 3.61 14.90
C ALA A 182 -0.49 3.13 13.50
N PHE A 183 0.30 3.48 12.47
CA PHE A 183 0.05 2.98 11.12
C PHE A 183 0.25 1.46 11.02
N GLY A 184 1.33 0.95 11.62
CA GLY A 184 1.63 -0.48 11.68
C GLY A 184 0.59 -1.30 12.43
N GLU A 185 -0.05 -0.74 13.46
CA GLU A 185 -1.14 -1.40 14.19
C GLU A 185 -2.49 -1.35 13.45
N LEU A 186 -2.78 -0.23 12.78
CA LEU A 186 -4.09 -0.02 12.15
C LEU A 186 -4.21 -0.70 10.78
N LEU A 187 -3.16 -0.67 9.96
CA LEU A 187 -3.21 -1.19 8.58
C LEU A 187 -3.63 -2.67 8.53
N PRO A 188 -3.08 -3.60 9.34
CA PRO A 188 -3.43 -5.02 9.29
C PRO A 188 -4.89 -5.32 9.69
N LEU A 189 -5.60 -4.37 10.32
CA LEU A 189 -7.01 -4.55 10.68
C LEU A 189 -7.93 -4.54 9.44
N ALA A 190 -7.48 -3.96 8.32
CA ALA A 190 -8.27 -3.85 7.10
C ALA A 190 -8.63 -5.23 6.51
N ASP A 191 -7.67 -6.16 6.45
CA ASP A 191 -7.83 -7.47 5.82
C ASP A 191 -9.01 -8.30 6.38
N PRO A 192 -9.08 -8.59 7.70
CA PRO A 192 -10.20 -9.35 8.25
C PRO A 192 -11.53 -8.59 8.18
N LEU A 193 -11.50 -7.27 8.29
CA LEU A 193 -12.72 -6.45 8.23
C LEU A 193 -13.30 -6.43 6.82
N LEU A 194 -12.51 -6.14 5.79
CA LEU A 194 -12.96 -6.11 4.41
C LEU A 194 -13.50 -7.48 3.98
N LEU A 195 -12.79 -8.56 4.26
CA LEU A 195 -13.22 -9.90 3.92
C LEU A 195 -14.52 -10.30 4.64
N GLY A 196 -14.58 -10.08 5.96
CA GLY A 196 -15.73 -10.45 6.78
C GLY A 196 -16.98 -9.61 6.48
N VAL A 197 -16.82 -8.31 6.22
CA VAL A 197 -17.93 -7.43 5.82
C VAL A 197 -18.41 -7.76 4.42
N HIS A 198 -17.49 -8.02 3.47
CA HIS A 198 -17.86 -8.40 2.11
C HIS A 198 -18.75 -9.65 2.09
N ARG A 199 -18.34 -10.74 2.77
CA ARG A 199 -19.11 -11.99 2.83
C ARG A 199 -20.52 -11.78 3.39
N ARG A 200 -20.64 -11.11 4.54
CA ARG A 200 -21.93 -10.79 5.16
C ARG A 200 -22.81 -9.91 4.27
N ARG A 201 -22.21 -9.01 3.48
CA ARG A 201 -22.98 -8.20 2.54
C ARG A 201 -23.55 -9.03 1.39
N VAL A 202 -22.76 -9.96 0.84
CA VAL A 202 -23.24 -10.88 -0.20
C VAL A 202 -24.37 -11.76 0.33
N GLU A 203 -24.23 -12.33 1.52
CA GLU A 203 -25.28 -13.10 2.19
C GLU A 203 -26.58 -12.29 2.32
N HIS A 204 -26.46 -11.04 2.78
CA HIS A 204 -27.60 -10.14 2.90
C HIS A 204 -28.28 -9.86 1.56
N GLU A 205 -27.52 -9.59 0.49
CA GLU A 205 -28.10 -9.30 -0.82
C GLU A 205 -28.81 -10.52 -1.44
N ILE A 206 -28.28 -11.72 -1.25
CA ILE A 206 -28.94 -12.97 -1.67
C ILE A 206 -30.27 -13.14 -0.94
N ALA A 207 -30.30 -12.93 0.38
CA ALA A 207 -31.52 -13.02 1.17
C ALA A 207 -32.56 -11.98 0.72
N GLN A 208 -32.13 -10.73 0.49
CA GLN A 208 -33.00 -9.67 0.00
C GLN A 208 -33.54 -9.95 -1.41
N ALA A 209 -32.75 -10.58 -2.29
CA ALA A 209 -33.22 -10.98 -3.61
C ALA A 209 -34.35 -12.01 -3.54
N ALA A 210 -34.26 -12.98 -2.62
CA ALA A 210 -35.31 -13.97 -2.40
C ALA A 210 -36.62 -13.34 -1.90
N VAL A 211 -36.55 -12.37 -0.98
CA VAL A 211 -37.73 -11.62 -0.51
C VAL A 211 -38.38 -10.86 -1.68
N ARG A 212 -37.59 -10.09 -2.44
CA ARG A 212 -38.09 -9.34 -3.61
C ARG A 212 -38.71 -10.23 -4.69
N GLU A 213 -38.25 -11.48 -4.82
CA GLU A 213 -38.85 -12.45 -5.74
C GLU A 213 -40.21 -12.95 -5.20
N ALA A 214 -40.30 -13.28 -3.92
CA ALA A 214 -41.55 -13.69 -3.28
C ALA A 214 -42.64 -12.60 -3.36
N GLU A 215 -42.26 -11.34 -3.12
CA GLU A 215 -43.17 -10.18 -3.25
C GLU A 215 -43.69 -9.99 -4.68
N ARG A 216 -42.86 -10.25 -5.70
CA ARG A 216 -43.28 -10.18 -7.12
C ARG A 216 -44.20 -11.33 -7.52
N GLN A 217 -44.09 -12.47 -6.86
CA GLN A 217 -44.90 -13.67 -7.15
C GLN A 217 -46.23 -13.70 -6.40
N SER A 218 -46.40 -12.90 -5.34
CA SER A 218 -47.69 -12.70 -4.68
C SER A 218 -48.56 -11.75 -5.51
N PRO A 219 -49.70 -12.20 -6.09
CA PRO A 219 -50.65 -11.29 -6.70
C PRO A 219 -51.20 -10.36 -5.61
N ALA A 220 -51.32 -9.06 -5.90
CA ALA A 220 -52.08 -8.15 -5.06
C ALA A 220 -53.50 -8.72 -4.90
N GLY A 221 -53.79 -9.27 -3.73
CA GLY A 221 -55.10 -9.78 -3.36
C GLY A 221 -56.12 -8.66 -3.19
#